data_AF-A0A3D3DKS4-F1
#
_entry.id   AF-A0A3D3DKS4-F1
#
_cell.length_a   1.000
_cell.length_b   1.000
_cell.length_c   1.000
_cell.angle_alpha   90.00
_cell.angle_beta   90.00
_cell.angle_gamma   90.00
#
_symmetry.space_group_name_H-M   'P 1'
#
loop_
_entity.id
_entity.type
_entity.pdbx_description
1 polymer ?
#
loop_
_entity_poly.entity_id
_entity_poly.type
_entity_poly.pdbx_seq_one_letter_code
_entity_poly.pdbx_strand_id
1 'polypeptide(L)'
;MSDQKLDQLVDQVENYIECWKQFNSYVNLAHSKKFNPEDENQFLEIKSVLIQQLELILSVVEVSSPTREEIHALIADVPSLRFLSELNEGARRNIESQWHRIYVGWHALLGQLKVRQRSETGKSGISAVFGKKKK
;
A
#
# COMPACT_ATOMS: atom_id res chain seq x y z
N MET A 1 7.69 3.63 19.49
CA MET A 1 8.13 2.46 18.71
C MET A 1 9.63 2.36 18.89
N SER A 2 10.23 1.16 18.91
CA SER A 2 11.69 1.07 18.79
C SER A 2 12.07 1.42 17.35
N ASP A 3 13.19 2.12 17.11
CA ASP A 3 13.65 2.55 15.77
C ASP A 3 13.49 1.44 14.71
N GLN A 4 13.91 0.21 15.06
CA GLN A 4 13.81 -0.97 14.19
C GLN A 4 12.38 -1.35 13.76
N LYS A 5 11.37 -1.13 14.62
CA LYS A 5 9.96 -1.41 14.28
C LYS A 5 9.39 -0.36 13.34
N LEU A 6 9.83 0.89 13.47
CA LEU A 6 9.42 1.95 12.56
C LEU A 6 10.05 1.76 11.18
N ASP A 7 11.34 1.37 11.13
CA ASP A 7 12.02 1.04 9.87
C ASP A 7 11.31 -0.11 9.13
N GLN A 8 11.00 -1.21 9.85
CA GLN A 8 10.24 -2.32 9.29
C GLN A 8 8.85 -1.92 8.78
N LEU A 9 8.16 -1.03 9.50
CA LEU A 9 6.86 -0.54 9.07
C LEU A 9 6.96 0.32 7.80
N VAL A 10 7.99 1.16 7.69
CA VAL A 10 8.25 1.95 6.48
C VAL A 10 8.45 1.02 5.29
N ASP A 11 9.33 0.02 5.43
CA ASP A 11 9.59 -0.96 4.37
C ASP A 11 8.32 -1.74 3.98
N GLN A 12 7.49 -2.13 4.96
CA GLN A 12 6.21 -2.80 4.69
C GLN A 12 5.25 -1.92 3.90
N VAL A 13 5.11 -0.64 4.26
CA VAL A 13 4.24 0.30 3.56
C VAL A 13 4.75 0.59 2.14
N GLU A 14 6.07 0.66 1.94
CA GLU A 14 6.65 0.80 0.60
C GLU A 14 6.33 -0.40 -0.29
N ASN A 15 6.55 -1.62 0.21
CA ASN A 15 6.20 -2.85 -0.51
C ASN A 15 4.70 -2.90 -0.84
N TYR A 16 3.86 -2.46 0.09
CA TYR A 16 2.42 -2.42 -0.10
C TYR A 16 1.99 -1.45 -1.21
N ILE A 17 2.64 -0.29 -1.28
CA ILE A 17 2.43 0.68 -2.37
C ILE A 17 2.87 0.09 -3.72
N GLU A 18 3.95 -0.68 -3.78
CA GLU A 18 4.36 -1.38 -5.00
C GLU A 18 3.32 -2.43 -5.45
N CYS A 19 2.72 -3.18 -4.52
CA CYS A 19 1.62 -4.09 -4.83
C CYS A 19 0.43 -3.35 -5.47
N TRP A 20 0.10 -2.14 -4.96
CA TRP A 20 -0.95 -1.31 -5.57
C TRP A 20 -0.63 -0.82 -6.98
N LYS A 21 0.66 -0.58 -7.29
CA LYS A 21 1.09 -0.26 -8.66
C LYS A 21 0.95 -1.46 -9.59
N GLN A 22 1.36 -2.65 -9.12
CA GLN A 22 1.21 -3.88 -9.90
C GLN A 22 -0.27 -4.16 -10.18
N PHE A 23 -1.14 -4.05 -9.16
CA PHE A 23 -2.59 -4.16 -9.33
C PHE A 23 -3.12 -3.22 -10.43
N ASN A 24 -2.72 -1.94 -10.42
CA ASN A 24 -3.15 -1.00 -11.46
C ASN A 24 -2.63 -1.35 -12.86
N SER A 25 -1.42 -1.92 -12.96
CA SER A 25 -0.89 -2.43 -14.23
C SER A 25 -1.82 -3.51 -14.80
N TYR A 26 -2.29 -4.43 -13.96
CA TYR A 26 -3.25 -5.47 -14.37
C TYR A 26 -4.63 -4.91 -14.75
N VAL A 27 -5.13 -3.91 -14.02
CA VAL A 27 -6.38 -3.21 -14.41
C VAL A 27 -6.25 -2.61 -15.82
N ASN A 28 -5.10 -2.01 -16.14
CA ASN A 28 -4.83 -1.48 -17.47
C ASN A 28 -4.64 -2.58 -18.52
N LEU A 29 -4.02 -3.71 -18.15
CA LEU A 29 -3.89 -4.88 -19.01
C LEU A 29 -5.27 -5.45 -19.38
N ALA A 30 -6.16 -5.62 -18.41
CA ALA A 30 -7.54 -6.06 -18.62
C ALA A 30 -8.28 -5.16 -19.60
N HIS A 31 -8.13 -3.83 -19.46
CA HIS A 31 -8.71 -2.88 -20.40
C HIS A 31 -8.18 -3.05 -21.83
N SER A 32 -6.89 -3.33 -21.99
CA SER A 32 -6.30 -3.59 -23.31
C SER A 32 -6.75 -4.92 -23.92
N LYS A 33 -7.40 -5.80 -23.13
CA LYS A 33 -7.81 -7.17 -23.50
C LYS A 33 -6.64 -8.05 -23.95
N LYS A 34 -5.42 -7.74 -23.51
CA LYS A 34 -4.17 -8.44 -23.86
C LYS A 34 -3.66 -9.32 -22.71
N PHE A 35 -4.57 -9.91 -21.93
CA PHE A 35 -4.21 -10.80 -20.83
C PHE A 35 -4.40 -12.26 -21.24
N ASN A 36 -3.60 -13.13 -20.66
CA ASN A 36 -3.68 -14.57 -20.79
C ASN A 36 -4.09 -15.20 -19.42
N PRO A 37 -4.29 -16.53 -19.35
CA PRO A 37 -4.68 -17.18 -18.10
C PRO A 37 -3.66 -17.06 -16.95
N GLU A 38 -2.37 -16.92 -17.27
CA GLU A 38 -1.32 -16.71 -16.25
C GLU A 38 -1.43 -15.30 -15.64
N ASP A 39 -1.70 -14.28 -16.46
CA ASP A 39 -1.94 -12.92 -15.96
C ASP A 39 -3.14 -12.87 -15.00
N GLU A 40 -4.19 -13.66 -15.29
CA GLU A 40 -5.37 -13.79 -14.43
C GLU A 40 -4.99 -14.40 -13.07
N ASN A 41 -4.18 -15.47 -13.05
CA ASN A 41 -3.68 -16.06 -11.81
C ASN A 41 -2.85 -15.04 -11.01
N GLN A 42 -1.93 -14.36 -11.66
CA GLN A 42 -1.07 -13.36 -11.02
C GLN A 42 -1.87 -12.18 -10.46
N PHE A 43 -2.95 -11.78 -11.13
CA PHE A 43 -3.88 -10.76 -10.62
C PHE A 43 -4.56 -11.21 -9.32
N LEU A 44 -5.02 -12.46 -9.23
CA LEU A 44 -5.63 -13.01 -8.02
C LEU A 44 -4.61 -13.13 -6.88
N GLU A 45 -3.37 -13.51 -7.19
CA GLU A 45 -2.28 -13.54 -6.21
C GLU A 45 -1.99 -12.15 -5.65
N ILE A 46 -1.88 -11.12 -6.51
CA ILE A 46 -1.64 -9.74 -6.06
C ILE A 46 -2.77 -9.25 -5.16
N LYS A 47 -4.03 -9.56 -5.49
CA LYS A 47 -5.16 -9.23 -4.60
C LYS A 47 -5.02 -9.89 -3.23
N SER A 48 -4.58 -11.15 -3.19
CA SER A 48 -4.36 -11.88 -1.94
C SER A 48 -3.21 -11.27 -1.12
N VAL A 49 -2.11 -10.92 -1.78
CA VAL A 49 -0.97 -10.22 -1.15
C VAL A 49 -1.39 -8.85 -0.62
N LEU A 50 -2.21 -8.10 -1.36
CA LEU A 50 -2.70 -6.79 -0.93
C LEU A 50 -3.50 -6.90 0.38
N ILE A 51 -4.42 -7.87 0.47
CA ILE A 51 -5.19 -8.05 1.71
C ILE A 51 -4.28 -8.50 2.86
N GLN A 52 -3.38 -9.46 2.63
CA GLN A 52 -2.46 -9.92 3.68
C GLN A 52 -1.55 -8.81 4.21
N GLN A 53 -0.94 -8.01 3.32
CA GLN A 53 -0.08 -6.91 3.73
C GLN A 53 -0.86 -5.80 4.45
N LEU A 54 -2.09 -5.52 4.04
CA LEU A 54 -2.96 -4.59 4.75
C LEU A 54 -3.14 -5.01 6.21
N GLU A 55 -3.43 -6.28 6.46
CA GLU A 55 -3.62 -6.81 7.82
C GLU A 55 -2.36 -6.69 8.67
N LEU A 56 -1.19 -6.98 8.07
CA LEU A 56 0.09 -6.84 8.75
C LEU A 56 0.34 -5.38 9.16
N ILE A 57 0.10 -4.43 8.25
CA ILE A 57 0.28 -3.00 8.53
C ILE A 57 -0.70 -2.53 9.62
N LEU A 58 -1.98 -2.88 9.50
CA LEU A 58 -3.01 -2.46 10.46
C LEU A 58 -2.81 -3.06 11.86
N SER A 59 -2.08 -4.18 11.97
CA SER A 59 -1.70 -4.73 13.28
C SER A 59 -0.66 -3.89 14.03
N VAL A 60 0.04 -2.99 13.33
CA VAL A 60 1.13 -2.17 13.87
C VAL A 60 0.76 -0.69 13.96
N VAL A 61 -0.06 -0.19 13.03
CA VAL A 61 -0.44 1.23 12.96
C VAL A 61 -1.92 1.40 12.67
N GLU A 62 -2.55 2.31 13.40
CA GLU A 62 -3.89 2.76 13.08
C GLU A 62 -3.84 3.71 11.87
N VAL A 63 -4.53 3.34 10.80
CA VAL A 63 -4.65 4.13 9.57
C VAL A 63 -6.07 4.69 9.49
N SER A 64 -6.20 6.01 9.53
CA SER A 64 -7.50 6.68 9.43
C SER A 64 -8.01 6.79 7.99
N SER A 65 -7.09 6.84 7.02
CA SER A 65 -7.41 6.90 5.60
C SER A 65 -6.19 6.44 4.78
N PRO A 66 -6.35 5.54 3.81
CA PRO A 66 -7.60 4.86 3.44
C PRO A 66 -8.05 3.83 4.48
N THR A 67 -9.35 3.61 4.60
CA THR A 67 -9.94 2.65 5.55
C THR A 67 -9.84 1.22 5.03
N ARG A 68 -9.91 0.25 5.95
CA ARG A 68 -9.90 -1.17 5.61
C ARG A 68 -11.08 -1.54 4.71
N GLU A 69 -12.26 -0.99 5.02
CA GLU A 69 -13.50 -1.23 4.30
C GLU A 69 -13.42 -0.71 2.86
N GLU A 70 -12.84 0.48 2.65
CA GLU A 70 -12.63 1.04 1.31
C GLU A 70 -11.72 0.16 0.45
N ILE A 71 -10.65 -0.38 1.04
CA ILE A 71 -9.74 -1.28 0.35
C ILE A 71 -10.43 -2.61 0.03
N HIS A 72 -11.11 -3.21 1.00
CA HIS A 72 -11.83 -4.47 0.81
C HIS A 72 -12.92 -4.34 -0.25
N ALA A 73 -13.67 -3.23 -0.25
CA ALA A 73 -14.68 -2.94 -1.26
C ALA A 73 -14.07 -2.89 -2.66
N LEU A 74 -12.98 -2.12 -2.85
CA LEU A 74 -12.32 -2.05 -4.16
C LEU A 74 -11.84 -3.42 -4.64
N ILE A 75 -11.21 -4.22 -3.77
CA ILE A 75 -10.68 -5.54 -4.14
C ILE A 75 -11.81 -6.54 -4.46
N ALA A 76 -12.96 -6.42 -3.78
CA ALA A 76 -14.14 -7.23 -4.03
C ALA A 76 -14.84 -6.86 -5.35
N ASP A 77 -14.89 -5.57 -5.69
CA ASP A 77 -15.53 -5.04 -6.89
C ASP A 77 -14.84 -5.46 -8.19
N VAL A 78 -13.59 -5.92 -8.13
CA VAL A 78 -12.84 -6.41 -9.29
C VAL A 78 -12.40 -7.86 -9.11
N PRO A 79 -13.33 -8.83 -9.27
CA PRO A 79 -13.06 -10.24 -9.02
C PRO A 79 -12.00 -10.86 -9.95
N SER A 80 -11.95 -10.45 -11.22
CA SER A 80 -11.08 -11.02 -12.27
C SER A 80 -10.70 -10.01 -13.35
N LEU A 81 -9.63 -10.29 -14.11
CA LEU A 81 -9.26 -9.51 -15.31
C LEU A 81 -10.34 -9.61 -16.38
N ARG A 82 -10.93 -10.80 -16.54
CA ARG A 82 -12.07 -10.98 -17.44
C ARG A 82 -13.23 -10.04 -17.10
N PHE A 83 -13.64 -9.98 -15.82
CA PHE A 83 -14.69 -9.06 -15.37
C PHE A 83 -14.33 -7.61 -15.68
N LEU A 84 -13.11 -7.19 -15.32
CA LEU A 84 -12.58 -5.85 -15.60
C LEU A 84 -12.64 -5.48 -17.09
N SER A 85 -12.35 -6.43 -17.98
CA SER A 85 -12.34 -6.22 -19.43
C SER A 85 -13.74 -6.01 -20.05
N GLU A 86 -14.78 -6.42 -19.34
CA GLU A 86 -16.18 -6.34 -19.74
C GLU A 86 -16.86 -5.07 -19.18
N LEU A 87 -16.20 -4.33 -18.28
CA LEU A 87 -16.75 -3.12 -17.69
C LEU A 87 -16.94 -2.00 -18.72
N ASN A 88 -18.00 -1.23 -18.53
CA ASN A 88 -18.20 0.02 -19.25
C ASN A 88 -17.23 1.12 -18.76
N GLU A 89 -17.09 2.19 -19.54
CA GLU A 89 -16.19 3.29 -19.20
C GLU A 89 -16.50 3.95 -17.85
N GLY A 90 -17.77 4.07 -17.48
CA GLY A 90 -18.17 4.69 -16.21
C GLY A 90 -17.71 3.89 -15.01
N ALA A 91 -17.98 2.58 -15.00
CA ALA A 91 -17.54 1.66 -13.97
C ALA A 91 -16.00 1.61 -13.87
N ARG A 92 -15.32 1.63 -15.02
CA ARG A 92 -13.85 1.68 -15.07
C ARG A 92 -13.29 2.95 -14.43
N ARG A 93 -13.82 4.13 -14.79
CA ARG A 93 -13.38 5.41 -14.20
C ARG A 93 -13.64 5.46 -12.69
N ASN A 94 -14.72 4.82 -12.22
CA ASN A 94 -15.01 4.70 -10.80
C ASN A 94 -13.92 3.88 -10.07
N ILE A 95 -13.54 2.71 -10.60
CA ILE A 95 -12.46 1.88 -10.06
C ILE A 95 -11.13 2.65 -10.05
N GLU A 96 -10.81 3.33 -11.15
CA GLU A 96 -9.59 4.15 -11.26
C GLU A 96 -9.56 5.27 -10.22
N SER A 97 -10.69 5.95 -10.01
CA SER A 97 -10.81 7.01 -9.00
C SER A 97 -10.65 6.48 -7.58
N GLN A 98 -11.29 5.34 -7.27
CA GLN A 98 -11.18 4.68 -5.96
C GLN A 98 -9.74 4.22 -5.69
N TRP A 99 -9.13 3.55 -6.67
CA TRP A 99 -7.72 3.14 -6.61
C TRP A 99 -6.82 4.34 -6.37
N HIS A 100 -6.98 5.43 -7.12
CA HIS A 100 -6.15 6.61 -6.99
C HIS A 100 -6.25 7.24 -5.59
N ARG A 101 -7.47 7.34 -5.04
CA ARG A 101 -7.69 7.86 -3.68
C ARG A 101 -6.97 7.00 -2.63
N ILE A 102 -7.09 5.68 -2.72
CA ILE A 102 -6.40 4.74 -1.82
C ILE A 102 -4.88 4.90 -1.96
N TYR A 103 -4.38 4.92 -3.19
CA TYR A 103 -2.96 5.05 -3.50
C TYR A 103 -2.35 6.34 -2.93
N VAL A 104 -3.00 7.49 -3.13
CA VAL A 104 -2.56 8.76 -2.55
C VAL A 104 -2.57 8.73 -1.03
N GLY A 105 -3.59 8.12 -0.42
CA GLY A 105 -3.67 8.00 1.04
C GLY A 105 -2.51 7.20 1.64
N TRP A 106 -2.10 6.09 1.01
CA TRP A 106 -0.92 5.32 1.43
C TRP A 106 0.38 6.10 1.28
N HIS A 107 0.54 6.89 0.21
CA HIS A 107 1.69 7.78 0.06
C HIS A 107 1.74 8.87 1.13
N ALA A 108 0.59 9.42 1.51
CA ALA A 108 0.51 10.40 2.59
C ALA A 108 0.95 9.77 3.93
N LEU A 109 0.48 8.56 4.24
CA LEU A 109 0.89 7.83 5.43
C LEU A 109 2.40 7.53 5.40
N LEU A 110 2.93 7.04 4.28
CA LEU A 110 4.35 6.77 4.13
C LEU A 110 5.20 8.03 4.39
N GLY A 111 4.76 9.18 3.87
CA GLY A 111 5.41 10.46 4.13
C GLY A 111 5.46 10.79 5.63
N GLN A 112 4.35 10.59 6.34
CA GLN A 112 4.28 10.80 7.79
C GLN A 112 5.20 9.86 8.56
N LEU A 113 5.25 8.58 8.18
CA LEU A 113 6.13 7.58 8.80
C LEU A 113 7.61 7.92 8.58
N LYS A 114 8.00 8.33 7.38
CA LYS A 114 9.38 8.76 7.05
C LYS A 114 9.80 10.01 7.82
N VAL A 115 8.89 10.95 8.08
CA VAL A 115 9.19 12.10 8.95
C VAL A 115 9.49 11.65 10.38
N ARG A 116 8.69 10.72 10.92
CA ARG A 116 8.93 10.15 12.26
C ARG A 116 10.27 9.42 12.33
N GLN A 117 10.59 8.61 11.31
CA GLN A 117 11.85 7.88 11.19
C GLN A 117 13.07 8.81 11.23
N ARG A 118 13.02 9.93 10.50
CA ARG A 118 14.06 10.97 10.54
C ARG A 118 14.19 11.65 11.89
N SER A 119 13.06 11.86 12.58
CA SER A 119 13.07 12.49 13.90
C SER A 119 13.66 11.60 15.00
N GLU A 120 13.50 10.28 14.90
CA GLU A 120 14.02 9.30 15.86
C GLU A 120 15.53 9.08 15.65
N THR A 121 15.98 8.94 14.40
CA THR A 121 17.41 8.87 14.04
C THR A 121 18.17 10.13 14.45
N GLY A 122 17.57 11.32 14.30
CA GLY A 122 18.16 12.59 14.76
C GLY A 122 18.32 12.70 16.28
N LYS A 123 17.46 12.06 17.08
CA LYS A 123 17.55 12.07 18.55
C LYS A 123 18.63 11.12 19.08
N SER A 124 18.82 9.96 18.45
CA SER A 124 19.89 9.01 18.82
C SER A 124 21.29 9.60 18.61
N GLY A 125 21.50 10.42 17.58
CA GLY A 125 22.80 11.07 17.30
C GLY A 125 23.23 12.11 18.34
N ILE A 126 22.29 12.89 18.90
CA ILE A 126 22.61 13.96 19.86
C ILE A 126 22.78 13.40 21.28
N SER A 127 22.02 12.37 21.65
CA SER A 127 22.14 11.69 22.95
C SER A 127 23.51 10.99 23.15
N ALA A 128 24.04 10.36 22.09
CA ALA A 128 25.33 9.66 22.14
C ALA A 128 26.53 10.61 22.30
N VAL A 129 26.44 11.84 21.79
CA VAL A 129 27.52 12.84 21.87
C VAL A 129 27.48 13.63 23.18
N PHE A 130 26.31 13.83 23.79
CA PHE A 130 26.16 14.56 25.05
C PHE A 130 26.15 13.69 26.32
N GLY A 131 25.98 12.37 26.21
CA GLY A 131 25.96 11.44 27.36
C GLY A 131 27.33 11.09 27.95
N LYS A 132 28.44 11.38 27.27
CA LYS A 132 29.79 10.98 27.69
C LYS A 132 30.52 12.10 28.46
N LYS A 133 29.85 12.67 29.47
CA LYS A 133 30.52 13.52 30.47
C LYS A 133 29.70 13.59 31.77
N LYS A 134 29.95 12.65 32.68
CA LYS A 134 29.95 12.91 34.12
C LYS A 134 30.65 11.77 34.87
N LYS A 135 31.83 12.13 35.39
CA LYS A 135 32.63 11.58 36.50
C LYS A 135 32.74 10.06 36.63
#